data_AF-W4LTF5-F1
#
_entry.id   AF-W4LTF5-F1
#
_cell.length_a   1.000
_cell.length_b   1.000
_cell.length_c   1.000
_cell.angle_alpha   90.00
_cell.angle_beta   90.00
_cell.angle_gamma   90.00
#
_symmetry.space_group_name_H-M   'P 1'
#
loop_
_entity.id
_entity.type
_entity.pdbx_description
1 polymer ?
#
loop_
_entity_poly.entity_id
_entity_poly.type
_entity_poly.pdbx_seq_one_letter_code
_entity_poly.pdbx_strand_id
1 'polypeptide(L)'
;MDRCTDLCTKPIKGYCTLCEALAERDRFLRFWGRVAWYIWDISGLRFLYEKVVPPKPDEAGRPPSTLLLWLGTLYIALFGLVSQRYEDRFDHIEQRLSGLDSLLAADLRRALPRIPAIQNLNIPHEPNVIKPWSVVCSLLCPQAPHRETVQDLQSIIVMNKKKLERLNLSKVNLSGADLSDANLRAATLFRANLKDSNLFRANFVRVKLSEADLAGANLSKTDFTNADLSGVTNWTRKQLMASYWDKRTQWPDGFKPPCPRHSEADRCKMTH
;
A
#
# COMPACT_ATOMS: atom_id res chain seq x y z
N MET A 1 58.92 0.86 3.16
CA MET A 1 58.83 -0.23 4.14
C MET A 1 60.15 -1.01 4.21
N ASP A 2 60.77 -1.31 3.07
CA ASP A 2 61.96 -2.18 2.97
C ASP A 2 63.23 -1.72 3.71
N ARG A 3 63.33 -0.46 4.13
CA ARG A 3 64.47 0.05 4.92
C ARG A 3 64.33 -0.08 6.45
N CYS A 4 63.14 -0.31 7.01
CA CYS A 4 62.98 -0.50 8.48
C CYS A 4 63.15 -1.98 8.89
N THR A 5 62.95 -2.94 7.99
CA THR A 5 63.04 -4.39 8.28
C THR A 5 64.47 -4.83 8.63
N ASP A 6 65.49 -4.20 8.06
CA ASP A 6 66.90 -4.54 8.33
C ASP A 6 67.44 -3.95 9.65
N LEU A 7 66.75 -2.99 10.26
CA LEU A 7 67.21 -2.28 11.46
C LEU A 7 66.72 -2.89 12.79
N CYS A 8 65.68 -3.73 12.79
CA CYS A 8 65.15 -4.34 14.03
C CYS A 8 65.76 -5.73 14.37
N THR A 9 66.81 -6.20 13.68
CA THR A 9 67.51 -7.46 14.00
C THR A 9 68.69 -7.31 14.96
N LYS A 10 69.04 -6.08 15.39
CA LYS A 10 70.09 -5.83 16.40
C LYS A 10 69.51 -5.45 17.77
N PRO A 11 70.13 -5.85 18.90
CA PRO A 11 69.52 -5.83 20.22
C PRO A 11 69.63 -4.45 20.89
N ILE A 12 69.17 -3.38 20.22
CA ILE A 12 69.14 -2.03 20.78
C ILE A 12 67.69 -1.55 20.80
N LYS A 13 67.06 -1.63 21.99
CA LYS A 13 65.63 -1.36 22.26
C LYS A 13 65.10 0.00 21.79
N GLY A 14 65.96 0.97 21.44
CA GLY A 14 65.55 2.33 21.07
C GLY A 14 65.20 2.56 19.60
N TYR A 15 65.62 1.70 18.66
CA TYR A 15 65.38 1.93 17.22
C TYR A 15 64.01 1.41 16.74
N CYS A 16 63.47 0.38 17.39
CA CYS A 16 62.21 -0.22 16.97
C CYS A 16 61.00 0.65 17.38
N THR A 17 61.07 1.36 18.52
CA THR A 17 60.06 2.37 18.92
C THR A 17 60.03 3.58 18.00
N LEU A 18 61.18 3.98 17.43
CA LEU A 18 61.25 5.07 16.45
C LEU A 18 60.69 4.65 15.08
N CYS A 19 60.92 3.41 14.61
CA CYS A 19 60.29 2.90 13.37
C CYS A 19 58.77 2.74 13.52
N GLU A 20 58.26 2.33 14.69
CA GLU A 20 56.81 2.29 14.96
C GLU A 20 56.18 3.69 14.92
N ALA A 21 56.79 4.68 15.59
CA ALA A 21 56.34 6.07 15.56
C ALA A 21 56.37 6.68 14.14
N LEU A 22 57.40 6.37 13.35
CA LEU A 22 57.48 6.80 11.95
C LEU A 22 56.44 6.10 11.06
N ALA A 23 56.14 4.83 11.31
CA ALA A 23 55.10 4.08 10.59
C ALA A 23 53.68 4.59 10.91
N GLU A 24 53.43 4.99 12.16
CA GLU A 24 52.17 5.64 12.56
C GLU A 24 52.01 7.02 11.91
N ARG A 25 53.07 7.84 11.90
CA ARG A 25 53.08 9.13 11.20
C ARG A 25 52.78 8.97 9.71
N ASP A 26 53.35 7.95 9.09
CA ASP A 26 53.17 7.68 7.66
C ASP A 26 51.78 7.12 7.32
N ARG A 27 51.16 6.37 8.25
CA ARG A 27 49.76 5.92 8.15
C ARG A 27 48.79 7.10 8.32
N PHE A 28 49.09 7.99 9.27
CA PHE A 28 48.34 9.22 9.51
C PHE A 28 48.39 10.17 8.31
N LEU A 29 49.57 10.40 7.73
CA LEU A 29 49.73 11.22 6.52
C LEU A 29 49.00 10.60 5.31
N ARG A 30 49.03 9.27 5.13
CA ARG A 30 48.25 8.59 4.07
C ARG A 30 46.73 8.63 4.30
N PHE A 31 46.29 8.67 5.55
CA PHE A 31 44.88 8.85 5.90
C PHE A 31 44.43 10.28 5.58
N TRP A 32 45.14 11.29 6.07
CA TRP A 32 44.82 12.69 5.80
C TRP A 32 45.03 13.08 4.33
N GLY A 33 45.99 12.46 3.64
CA GLY A 33 46.14 12.61 2.19
C GLY A 33 44.95 12.05 1.41
N ARG A 34 44.38 10.92 1.84
CA ARG A 34 43.13 10.38 1.26
C ARG A 34 41.93 11.27 1.58
N VAL A 35 41.84 11.80 2.80
CA VAL A 35 40.78 12.73 3.20
C VAL A 35 40.87 14.04 2.41
N ALA A 36 42.06 14.61 2.28
CA ALA A 36 42.30 15.82 1.49
C ALA A 36 42.02 15.60 0.00
N TRP A 37 42.38 14.43 -0.54
CA TRP A 37 42.02 14.05 -1.91
C TRP A 37 40.51 13.93 -2.07
N TYR A 38 39.81 13.30 -1.11
CA TYR A 38 38.35 13.21 -1.10
C TYR A 38 37.69 14.60 -1.05
N ILE A 39 38.20 15.49 -0.20
CA ILE A 39 37.73 16.88 -0.09
C ILE A 39 37.99 17.62 -1.40
N TRP A 40 39.17 17.47 -2.01
CA TRP A 40 39.51 18.08 -3.29
C TRP A 40 38.57 17.61 -4.41
N ASP A 41 38.33 16.31 -4.47
CA ASP A 41 37.46 15.67 -5.46
C ASP A 41 36.01 16.17 -5.30
N ILE A 42 35.50 16.23 -4.07
CA ILE A 42 34.11 16.60 -3.76
C ILE A 42 33.86 18.12 -3.78
N SER A 43 34.88 18.95 -3.54
CA SER A 43 34.71 20.41 -3.31
C SER A 43 34.27 21.23 -4.53
N GLY A 44 34.10 20.65 -5.71
CA GLY A 44 33.82 21.41 -6.94
C GLY A 44 35.03 22.17 -7.50
N LEU A 45 36.07 22.41 -6.69
CA LEU A 45 37.32 23.05 -7.09
C LEU A 45 38.08 22.25 -8.15
N ARG A 46 37.98 20.90 -8.13
CA ARG A 46 38.56 20.03 -9.16
C ARG A 46 38.01 20.36 -10.56
N PHE A 47 36.71 20.63 -10.69
CA PHE A 47 36.08 21.00 -11.96
C PHE A 47 36.59 22.37 -12.48
N LEU A 48 36.77 23.34 -11.58
CA LEU A 48 37.36 24.63 -11.93
C LEU A 48 38.84 24.50 -12.32
N TYR A 49 39.58 23.63 -11.64
CA TYR A 49 40.99 23.34 -11.92
C TYR A 49 41.20 22.63 -13.26
N GLU A 50 40.40 21.61 -13.57
CA GLU A 50 40.46 20.85 -14.84
C GLU A 50 40.11 21.71 -16.07
N LYS A 51 39.39 22.82 -15.90
CA LYS A 51 39.16 23.81 -16.98
C LYS A 51 40.38 24.69 -17.27
N VAL A 52 41.31 24.80 -16.32
CA VAL A 52 42.49 25.69 -16.42
C VAL A 52 43.78 24.88 -16.65
N VAL A 53 43.82 23.63 -16.20
CA VAL A 53 44.99 22.74 -16.29
C VAL A 53 44.61 21.45 -17.01
N PRO A 54 45.30 21.06 -18.11
CA PRO A 54 44.99 19.84 -18.83
C PRO A 54 45.23 18.60 -17.94
N PRO A 55 44.32 17.61 -17.95
CA PRO A 55 44.43 16.42 -17.14
C PRO A 55 45.61 15.56 -17.59
N LYS A 56 46.21 14.83 -16.65
CA LYS A 56 47.25 13.84 -16.99
C LYS A 56 46.63 12.69 -17.81
N PRO A 57 47.39 12.07 -18.74
CA PRO A 57 46.85 11.07 -19.68
C PRO A 57 46.24 9.82 -19.01
N ASP A 58 46.62 9.53 -17.77
CA ASP A 58 46.09 8.46 -16.91
C ASP A 58 44.73 8.76 -16.27
N GLU A 59 44.26 10.01 -16.28
CA GLU A 59 42.99 10.44 -15.68
C GLU A 59 41.90 10.81 -16.72
N ALA A 60 42.24 10.84 -18.01
CA ALA A 60 41.40 11.33 -19.11
C ALA A 60 40.06 10.60 -19.38
N GLY A 61 39.70 9.58 -18.58
CA GLY A 61 38.47 8.79 -18.74
C GLY A 61 37.61 8.64 -17.48
N ARG A 62 37.98 9.23 -16.33
CA ARG A 62 37.14 9.15 -15.12
C ARG A 62 36.10 10.26 -15.13
N PRO A 63 34.80 9.97 -14.92
CA PRO A 63 33.81 11.03 -14.77
C PRO A 63 34.18 11.91 -13.56
N PRO A 64 34.03 13.23 -13.66
CA PRO A 64 34.35 14.11 -12.55
C PRO A 64 33.38 13.80 -11.39
N SER A 65 33.93 13.61 -10.20
CA SER A 65 33.23 13.40 -8.93
C SER A 65 32.14 14.45 -8.64
N THR A 66 32.25 15.64 -9.23
CA THR A 66 31.24 16.70 -9.18
C THR A 66 29.93 16.33 -9.87
N LEU A 67 29.93 15.49 -10.90
CA LEU A 67 28.73 15.02 -11.58
C LEU A 67 27.83 14.23 -10.61
N LEU A 68 28.42 13.41 -9.75
CA LEU A 68 27.68 12.65 -8.72
C LEU A 68 27.03 13.57 -7.68
N LEU A 69 27.68 14.69 -7.33
CA LEU A 69 27.10 15.69 -6.43
C LEU A 69 25.92 16.41 -7.08
N TRP A 70 26.04 16.81 -8.34
CA TRP A 70 24.93 17.41 -9.09
C TRP A 70 23.75 16.45 -9.26
N LEU A 71 24.02 15.17 -9.52
CA LEU A 71 22.96 14.15 -9.57
C LEU A 71 22.32 13.94 -8.19
N GLY A 72 23.10 13.94 -7.11
CA GLY A 72 22.61 13.82 -5.74
C GLY A 72 21.75 15.01 -5.30
N THR A 73 22.16 16.24 -5.60
CA THR A 73 21.39 17.45 -5.27
C THR A 73 20.10 17.53 -6.09
N LEU A 74 20.15 17.20 -7.39
CA LEU A 74 18.97 17.11 -8.24
C LEU A 74 18.00 16.04 -7.71
N TYR A 75 18.50 14.89 -7.29
CA TYR A 75 17.70 13.82 -6.72
C TYR A 75 17.01 14.24 -5.42
N ILE A 76 17.74 14.90 -4.49
CA ILE A 76 17.15 15.41 -3.24
C ILE A 76 16.06 16.44 -3.51
N ALA A 77 16.28 17.35 -4.47
CA ALA A 77 15.28 18.34 -4.86
C ALA A 77 14.02 17.68 -5.44
N LEU A 78 14.18 16.70 -6.34
CA LEU A 78 13.08 15.92 -6.90
C LEU A 78 12.33 15.12 -5.82
N PHE A 79 13.07 14.47 -4.92
CA PHE A 79 12.51 13.77 -3.77
C PHE A 79 11.66 14.72 -2.92
N GLY A 80 12.18 15.92 -2.61
CA GLY A 80 11.47 16.94 -1.85
C GLY A 80 10.15 17.36 -2.50
N LEU A 81 10.15 17.64 -3.80
CA LEU A 81 8.93 18.00 -4.55
C LEU A 81 7.88 16.87 -4.53
N VAL A 82 8.32 15.63 -4.73
CA VAL A 82 7.43 14.47 -4.73
C VAL A 82 6.89 14.20 -3.33
N SER A 83 7.74 14.32 -2.31
CA SER A 83 7.35 14.19 -0.91
C SER A 83 6.32 15.26 -0.52
N GLN A 84 6.54 16.52 -0.89
CA GLN A 84 5.57 17.58 -0.60
C GLN A 84 4.21 17.31 -1.23
N ARG A 85 4.19 16.87 -2.50
CA ARG A 85 2.94 16.50 -3.17
C ARG A 85 2.24 15.29 -2.54
N TYR A 86 3.02 14.35 -2.01
CA TYR A 86 2.49 13.22 -1.26
C TYR A 86 1.84 13.69 0.04
N GLU A 87 2.54 14.50 0.84
CA GLU A 87 2.03 15.07 2.09
C GLU A 87 0.74 15.88 1.88
N ASP A 88 0.72 16.81 0.91
CA ASP A 88 -0.48 17.63 0.62
C ASP A 88 -1.72 16.76 0.32
N ARG A 89 -1.51 15.61 -0.33
CA ARG A 89 -2.57 14.66 -0.66
C ARG A 89 -2.97 13.81 0.54
N PHE A 90 -2.01 13.44 1.36
CA PHE A 90 -2.23 12.69 2.58
C PHE A 90 -3.02 13.52 3.60
N ASP A 91 -2.64 14.79 3.81
CA ASP A 91 -3.32 15.74 4.69
C ASP A 91 -4.80 15.90 4.32
N HIS A 92 -5.11 16.01 3.02
CA HIS A 92 -6.50 16.12 2.56
C HIS A 92 -7.33 14.86 2.91
N ILE A 93 -6.68 13.70 2.96
CA ILE A 93 -7.33 12.43 3.31
C ILE A 93 -7.48 12.31 4.81
N GLU A 94 -6.46 12.66 5.57
CA GLU A 94 -6.50 12.71 7.03
C GLU A 94 -7.63 13.63 7.50
N GLN A 95 -7.78 14.82 6.90
CA GLN A 95 -8.88 15.74 7.20
C GLN A 95 -10.27 15.10 6.96
N ARG A 96 -10.42 14.29 5.89
CA ARG A 96 -11.67 13.56 5.62
C ARG A 96 -11.88 12.41 6.60
N LEU A 97 -10.81 11.73 7.02
CA LEU A 97 -10.85 10.66 8.02
C LEU A 97 -11.22 11.21 9.39
N SER A 98 -10.60 12.29 9.87
CA SER A 98 -10.98 12.94 11.13
C SER A 98 -12.43 13.42 11.10
N GLY A 99 -12.87 13.96 9.96
CA GLY A 99 -14.28 14.32 9.74
C GLY A 99 -15.20 13.09 9.78
N LEU A 100 -14.76 11.94 9.29
CA LEU A 100 -15.50 10.68 9.37
C LEU A 100 -15.55 10.15 10.82
N ASP A 101 -14.46 10.20 11.57
CA ASP A 101 -14.38 9.70 12.95
C ASP A 101 -15.36 10.43 13.86
N SER A 102 -15.44 11.76 13.73
CA SER A 102 -16.42 12.56 14.46
C SER A 102 -17.87 12.16 14.13
N LEU A 103 -18.14 11.77 12.88
CA LEU A 103 -19.46 11.29 12.44
C LEU A 103 -19.73 9.87 12.88
N LEU A 104 -18.71 9.00 12.90
CA LEU A 104 -18.81 7.62 13.38
C LEU A 104 -19.13 7.58 14.87
N ALA A 105 -18.55 8.49 15.66
CA ALA A 105 -18.88 8.66 17.06
C ALA A 105 -20.33 9.10 17.29
N ALA A 106 -20.91 9.88 16.36
CA ALA A 106 -22.25 10.43 16.50
C ALA A 106 -23.35 9.52 15.93
N ASP A 107 -23.24 9.12 14.65
CA ASP A 107 -24.26 8.35 13.93
C ASP A 107 -23.65 7.57 12.74
N LEU A 108 -23.54 6.25 12.91
CA LEU A 108 -23.07 5.33 11.88
C LEU A 108 -23.85 5.47 10.56
N ARG A 109 -25.16 5.78 10.61
CA ARG A 109 -25.99 5.91 9.40
C ARG A 109 -25.56 7.05 8.49
N ARG A 110 -25.06 8.15 9.08
CA ARG A 110 -24.60 9.34 8.36
C ARG A 110 -23.16 9.21 7.88
N ALA A 111 -22.34 8.46 8.60
CA ALA A 111 -20.94 8.25 8.28
C ALA A 111 -20.74 7.30 7.08
N LEU A 112 -21.44 6.15 7.06
CA LEU A 112 -21.22 5.10 6.05
C LEU A 112 -21.32 5.55 4.58
N PRO A 113 -22.24 6.44 4.17
CA PRO A 113 -22.30 6.91 2.78
C PRO A 113 -21.06 7.67 2.31
N ARG A 114 -20.20 8.16 3.23
CA ARG A 114 -18.94 8.85 2.88
C ARG A 114 -17.78 7.88 2.63
N ILE A 115 -17.84 6.65 3.15
CA ILE A 115 -16.77 5.66 3.06
C ILE A 115 -16.38 5.34 1.60
N PRO A 116 -17.31 5.08 0.66
CA PRO A 116 -16.95 4.80 -0.73
C PRO A 116 -16.15 5.91 -1.39
N ALA A 117 -16.45 7.17 -1.04
CA ALA A 117 -15.75 8.32 -1.59
C ALA A 117 -14.31 8.41 -1.08
N ILE A 118 -14.03 7.91 0.13
CA ILE A 118 -12.69 7.87 0.73
C ILE A 118 -11.90 6.65 0.22
N GLN A 119 -12.55 5.48 0.12
CA GLN A 119 -11.92 4.25 -0.38
C GLN A 119 -11.44 4.35 -1.83
N ASN A 120 -12.04 5.25 -2.62
CA ASN A 120 -11.67 5.48 -4.02
C ASN A 120 -10.72 6.69 -4.21
N LEU A 121 -10.15 7.23 -3.13
CA LEU A 121 -9.16 8.31 -3.24
C LEU A 121 -7.83 7.73 -3.71
N ASN A 122 -7.35 8.25 -4.82
CA ASN A 122 -6.07 7.90 -5.41
C ASN A 122 -4.94 8.65 -4.68
N ILE A 123 -4.01 7.88 -4.10
CA ILE A 123 -2.84 8.38 -3.39
C ILE A 123 -1.59 8.10 -4.25
N PRO A 124 -0.70 9.09 -4.44
CA PRO A 124 0.61 8.83 -5.07
C PRO A 124 1.44 7.88 -4.19
N HIS A 125 2.31 7.07 -4.78
CA HIS A 125 3.16 6.18 -4.00
C HIS A 125 4.10 6.97 -3.08
N GLU A 126 4.24 6.50 -1.83
CA GLU A 126 5.15 7.07 -0.85
C GLU A 126 6.59 7.07 -1.43
N PRO A 127 7.22 8.25 -1.58
CA PRO A 127 8.57 8.33 -2.09
C PRO A 127 9.53 7.83 -1.02
N ASN A 128 10.43 6.92 -1.40
CA ASN A 128 11.47 6.39 -0.54
C ASN A 128 12.82 6.99 -0.93
N VAL A 129 13.46 7.70 0.01
CA VAL A 129 14.76 8.37 -0.18
C VAL A 129 15.83 7.43 -0.73
N ILE A 130 15.83 6.16 -0.28
CA ILE A 130 16.85 5.16 -0.60
C ILE A 130 16.59 4.51 -1.97
N LYS A 131 15.35 4.52 -2.45
CA LYS A 131 14.95 3.83 -3.68
C LYS A 131 14.57 4.85 -4.77
N PRO A 132 15.49 5.25 -5.66
CA PRO A 132 15.21 6.27 -6.67
C PRO A 132 14.03 5.95 -7.57
N TRP A 133 13.82 4.65 -7.86
CA TRP A 133 12.67 4.20 -8.64
C TRP A 133 11.33 4.53 -7.97
N SER A 134 11.25 4.65 -6.65
CA SER A 134 10.02 5.05 -5.96
C SER A 134 9.61 6.50 -6.27
N VAL A 135 10.58 7.40 -6.42
CA VAL A 135 10.35 8.81 -6.80
C VAL A 135 9.84 8.87 -8.25
N VAL A 136 10.46 8.09 -9.13
CA VAL A 136 10.03 7.93 -10.53
C VAL A 136 8.63 7.32 -10.61
N CYS A 137 8.35 6.28 -9.83
CA CYS A 137 7.03 5.66 -9.72
C CYS A 137 5.98 6.63 -9.19
N SER A 138 6.28 7.42 -8.17
CA SER A 138 5.33 8.39 -7.62
C SER A 138 4.91 9.44 -8.66
N LEU A 139 5.80 9.76 -9.61
CA LEU A 139 5.53 10.68 -10.72
C LEU A 139 4.80 10.02 -11.91
N LEU A 140 5.14 8.77 -12.25
CA LEU A 140 4.76 8.14 -13.52
C LEU A 140 3.78 6.96 -13.38
N CYS A 141 3.67 6.34 -12.21
CA CYS A 141 2.79 5.18 -12.02
C CYS A 141 1.31 5.58 -11.96
N PRO A 142 0.43 4.71 -12.46
CA PRO A 142 -1.01 4.89 -12.26
C PRO A 142 -1.33 4.85 -10.77
N GLN A 143 -2.04 5.88 -10.31
CA GLN A 143 -2.42 6.02 -8.91
C GLN A 143 -3.52 5.00 -8.57
N ALA A 144 -3.35 4.33 -7.44
CA ALA A 144 -4.30 3.35 -6.92
C ALA A 144 -4.79 3.78 -5.53
N PRO A 145 -5.96 3.30 -5.08
CA PRO A 145 -6.41 3.51 -3.72
C PRO A 145 -5.45 2.87 -2.72
N HIS A 146 -5.19 3.57 -1.62
CA HIS A 146 -4.26 3.10 -0.60
C HIS A 146 -4.84 1.91 0.16
N ARG A 147 -4.09 0.81 0.17
CA ARG A 147 -4.56 -0.48 0.70
C ARG A 147 -4.88 -0.40 2.19
N GLU A 148 -4.06 0.27 2.97
CA GLU A 148 -4.25 0.36 4.43
C GLU A 148 -5.52 1.16 4.75
N THR A 149 -5.73 2.28 4.07
CA THR A 149 -6.94 3.11 4.25
C THR A 149 -8.22 2.32 3.93
N VAL A 150 -8.19 1.48 2.89
CA VAL A 150 -9.31 0.59 2.58
C VAL A 150 -9.54 -0.42 3.71
N GLN A 151 -8.47 -1.02 4.24
CA GLN A 151 -8.53 -1.99 5.34
C GLN A 151 -9.02 -1.36 6.65
N ASP A 152 -8.59 -0.15 6.97
CA ASP A 152 -9.02 0.58 8.17
C ASP A 152 -10.52 0.89 8.10
N LEU A 153 -10.99 1.39 6.95
CA LEU A 153 -12.42 1.65 6.73
C LEU A 153 -13.26 0.38 6.75
N GLN A 154 -12.72 -0.74 6.23
CA GLN A 154 -13.36 -2.05 6.33
C GLN A 154 -13.47 -2.51 7.78
N SER A 155 -12.42 -2.32 8.57
CA SER A 155 -12.39 -2.72 9.98
C SER A 155 -13.52 -2.07 10.77
N ILE A 156 -13.80 -0.78 10.53
CA ILE A 156 -14.91 -0.05 11.17
C ILE A 156 -16.26 -0.73 10.90
N ILE A 157 -16.48 -1.21 9.68
CA ILE A 157 -17.73 -1.88 9.28
C ILE A 157 -17.81 -3.27 9.92
N VAL A 158 -16.71 -4.03 9.89
CA VAL A 158 -16.60 -5.37 10.49
C VAL A 158 -16.85 -5.32 12.00
N MET A 159 -16.29 -4.32 12.69
CA MET A 159 -16.52 -4.10 14.13
C MET A 159 -17.99 -3.82 14.46
N ASN A 160 -18.74 -3.25 13.50
CA ASN A 160 -20.16 -2.93 13.65
C ASN A 160 -21.10 -3.94 12.96
N LYS A 161 -20.61 -5.13 12.59
CA LYS A 161 -21.36 -6.11 11.76
C LYS A 161 -22.76 -6.49 12.27
N LYS A 162 -23.04 -6.35 13.57
CA LYS A 162 -24.37 -6.63 14.16
C LYS A 162 -25.37 -5.47 14.06
N LYS A 163 -24.90 -4.26 13.76
CA LYS A 163 -25.70 -3.02 13.73
C LYS A 163 -25.91 -2.47 12.32
N LEU A 164 -25.63 -3.26 11.28
CA LEU A 164 -25.72 -2.83 9.87
C LEU A 164 -27.15 -2.89 9.28
N GLU A 165 -28.17 -3.15 10.11
CA GLU A 165 -29.56 -3.21 9.68
C GLU A 165 -30.04 -1.85 9.13
N ARG A 166 -30.65 -1.89 7.93
CA ARG A 166 -31.19 -0.73 7.20
C ARG A 166 -30.17 0.36 6.88
N LEU A 167 -28.87 0.03 6.87
CA LEU A 167 -27.82 0.99 6.52
C LEU A 167 -27.58 1.05 5.02
N ASN A 168 -27.03 2.18 4.56
CA ASN A 168 -26.60 2.35 3.18
C ASN A 168 -25.08 2.13 3.08
N LEU A 169 -24.72 1.02 2.46
CA LEU A 169 -23.37 0.55 2.16
C LEU A 169 -23.14 0.47 0.64
N SER A 170 -23.88 1.27 -0.14
CA SER A 170 -23.76 1.28 -1.60
C SER A 170 -22.34 1.67 -2.03
N LYS A 171 -21.78 0.96 -3.01
CA LYS A 171 -20.42 1.18 -3.55
C LYS A 171 -19.27 1.02 -2.57
N VAL A 172 -19.52 0.52 -1.35
CA VAL A 172 -18.44 0.26 -0.38
C VAL A 172 -17.61 -0.92 -0.86
N ASN A 173 -16.29 -0.81 -0.73
CA ASN A 173 -15.37 -1.90 -0.93
C ASN A 173 -15.19 -2.71 0.35
N LEU A 174 -15.79 -3.91 0.37
CA LEU A 174 -15.75 -4.92 1.45
C LEU A 174 -15.03 -6.19 0.98
N SER A 175 -14.16 -6.09 -0.04
CA SER A 175 -13.45 -7.25 -0.56
C SER A 175 -12.57 -7.90 0.51
N GLY A 176 -12.70 -9.21 0.71
CA GLY A 176 -11.96 -9.98 1.71
C GLY A 176 -12.40 -9.75 3.16
N ALA A 177 -13.43 -8.95 3.41
CA ALA A 177 -13.87 -8.64 4.77
C ALA A 177 -14.56 -9.83 5.46
N ASP A 178 -14.37 -9.99 6.77
CA ASP A 178 -15.08 -10.98 7.58
C ASP A 178 -16.41 -10.43 8.12
N LEU A 179 -17.49 -10.72 7.40
CA LEU A 179 -18.86 -10.35 7.74
C LEU A 179 -19.67 -11.57 8.20
N SER A 180 -18.98 -12.58 8.76
CA SER A 180 -19.63 -13.75 9.37
C SER A 180 -20.62 -13.34 10.45
N ASP A 181 -21.81 -13.94 10.41
CA ASP A 181 -22.95 -13.64 11.29
C ASP A 181 -23.36 -12.15 11.31
N ALA A 182 -23.02 -11.36 10.29
CA ALA A 182 -23.43 -9.96 10.21
C ALA A 182 -24.96 -9.82 10.08
N ASN A 183 -25.52 -8.77 10.68
CA ASN A 183 -26.92 -8.40 10.50
C ASN A 183 -27.02 -7.24 9.48
N LEU A 184 -27.29 -7.61 8.23
CA LEU A 184 -27.45 -6.71 7.08
C LEU A 184 -28.92 -6.66 6.61
N ARG A 185 -29.86 -6.99 7.49
CA ARG A 185 -31.29 -6.99 7.20
C ARG A 185 -31.70 -5.63 6.62
N ALA A 186 -32.36 -5.67 5.47
CA ALA A 186 -32.82 -4.48 4.74
C ALA A 186 -31.75 -3.42 4.45
N ALA A 187 -30.46 -3.77 4.49
CA ALA A 187 -29.38 -2.87 4.10
C ALA A 187 -29.35 -2.67 2.57
N THR A 188 -28.75 -1.56 2.13
CA THR A 188 -28.51 -1.29 0.71
C THR A 188 -27.03 -1.46 0.40
N LEU A 189 -26.69 -2.44 -0.43
CA LEU A 189 -25.35 -2.81 -0.89
C LEU A 189 -25.24 -2.66 -2.43
N PHE A 190 -25.98 -1.70 -3.00
CA PHE A 190 -25.98 -1.45 -4.44
C PHE A 190 -24.54 -1.18 -4.93
N ARG A 191 -24.08 -1.93 -5.94
CA ARG A 191 -22.69 -1.87 -6.45
C ARG A 191 -21.59 -2.06 -5.40
N ALA A 192 -21.88 -2.70 -4.26
CA ALA A 192 -20.86 -2.99 -3.27
C ALA A 192 -19.90 -4.07 -3.80
N ASN A 193 -18.61 -3.95 -3.48
CA ASN A 193 -17.63 -4.98 -3.77
C ASN A 193 -17.51 -5.90 -2.56
N LEU A 194 -18.00 -7.14 -2.66
CA LEU A 194 -17.97 -8.18 -1.63
C LEU A 194 -17.11 -9.37 -2.07
N LYS A 195 -16.20 -9.15 -3.03
CA LYS A 195 -15.31 -10.18 -3.55
C LYS A 195 -14.51 -10.84 -2.43
N ASP A 196 -14.43 -12.18 -2.42
CA ASP A 196 -13.70 -13.00 -1.46
C ASP A 196 -14.08 -12.74 0.02
N SER A 197 -15.22 -12.09 0.29
CA SER A 197 -15.69 -11.81 1.65
C SER A 197 -16.26 -13.06 2.32
N ASN A 198 -16.17 -13.12 3.65
CA ASN A 198 -16.80 -14.17 4.44
C ASN A 198 -18.19 -13.72 4.90
N LEU A 199 -19.26 -14.29 4.31
CA LEU A 199 -20.66 -13.99 4.62
C LEU A 199 -21.36 -15.16 5.33
N PHE A 200 -20.59 -16.06 5.93
CA PHE A 200 -21.10 -17.23 6.63
C PHE A 200 -22.17 -16.84 7.65
N ARG A 201 -23.37 -17.43 7.55
CA ARG A 201 -24.52 -17.15 8.45
C ARG A 201 -24.97 -15.68 8.52
N ALA A 202 -24.57 -14.84 7.58
CA ALA A 202 -25.02 -13.46 7.56
C ALA A 202 -26.53 -13.34 7.25
N ASN A 203 -27.19 -12.37 7.87
CA ASN A 203 -28.61 -12.08 7.65
C ASN A 203 -28.75 -11.02 6.55
N PHE A 204 -29.18 -11.45 5.37
CA PHE A 204 -29.37 -10.64 4.16
C PHE A 204 -30.87 -10.51 3.83
N VAL A 205 -31.75 -10.73 4.81
CA VAL A 205 -33.20 -10.64 4.62
C VAL A 205 -33.58 -9.25 4.13
N ARG A 206 -34.26 -9.15 2.99
CA ARG A 206 -34.65 -7.89 2.34
C ARG A 206 -33.49 -6.97 1.91
N VAL A 207 -32.27 -7.48 1.83
CA VAL A 207 -31.12 -6.68 1.38
C VAL A 207 -31.28 -6.29 -0.10
N LYS A 208 -30.73 -5.14 -0.48
CA LYS A 208 -30.60 -4.73 -1.88
C LYS A 208 -29.16 -4.90 -2.32
N LEU A 209 -28.88 -5.89 -3.15
CA LEU A 209 -27.55 -6.25 -3.64
C LEU A 209 -27.41 -5.99 -5.15
N SER A 210 -28.28 -5.17 -5.73
CA SER A 210 -28.29 -5.01 -7.17
C SER A 210 -26.92 -4.50 -7.68
N GLU A 211 -26.39 -5.15 -8.71
CA GLU A 211 -25.06 -4.88 -9.28
C GLU A 211 -23.87 -5.08 -8.31
N ALA A 212 -24.03 -5.81 -7.20
CA ALA A 212 -22.92 -6.13 -6.30
C ALA A 212 -22.02 -7.26 -6.86
N ASP A 213 -20.73 -7.22 -6.51
CA ASP A 213 -19.76 -8.26 -6.85
C ASP A 213 -19.60 -9.25 -5.69
N LEU A 214 -20.01 -10.51 -5.91
CA LEU A 214 -19.91 -11.61 -4.94
C LEU A 214 -18.90 -12.70 -5.37
N ALA A 215 -17.97 -12.37 -6.27
CA ALA A 215 -16.92 -13.29 -6.71
C ALA A 215 -16.18 -13.91 -5.51
N GLY A 216 -16.15 -15.24 -5.41
CA GLY A 216 -15.41 -15.94 -4.35
C GLY A 216 -15.96 -15.79 -2.92
N ALA A 217 -17.02 -15.00 -2.70
CA ALA A 217 -17.61 -14.80 -1.36
C ALA A 217 -18.17 -16.12 -0.77
N ASN A 218 -17.99 -16.32 0.53
CA ASN A 218 -18.57 -17.46 1.24
C ASN A 218 -20.02 -17.17 1.65
N LEU A 219 -20.98 -17.63 0.85
CA LEU A 219 -22.42 -17.44 1.09
C LEU A 219 -23.08 -18.60 1.87
N SER A 220 -22.28 -19.43 2.53
CA SER A 220 -22.79 -20.60 3.24
C SER A 220 -23.66 -20.17 4.42
N LYS A 221 -24.88 -20.70 4.49
CA LYS A 221 -25.90 -20.38 5.50
C LYS A 221 -26.34 -18.92 5.53
N THR A 222 -26.05 -18.12 4.50
CA THR A 222 -26.54 -16.74 4.38
C THR A 222 -28.04 -16.75 4.06
N ASP A 223 -28.81 -15.87 4.67
CA ASP A 223 -30.26 -15.76 4.43
C ASP A 223 -30.62 -14.61 3.50
N PHE A 224 -30.98 -14.93 2.26
CA PHE A 224 -31.41 -14.02 1.19
C PHE A 224 -32.94 -13.92 1.04
N THR A 225 -33.72 -14.29 2.05
CA THR A 225 -35.19 -14.20 1.99
C THR A 225 -35.64 -12.79 1.61
N ASN A 226 -36.44 -12.69 0.54
CA ASN A 226 -36.94 -11.43 -0.02
C ASN A 226 -35.86 -10.41 -0.40
N ALA A 227 -34.62 -10.87 -0.65
CA ALA A 227 -33.52 -10.04 -1.11
C ALA A 227 -33.65 -9.70 -2.61
N ASP A 228 -33.07 -8.58 -3.00
CA ASP A 228 -32.90 -8.20 -4.40
C ASP A 228 -31.46 -8.49 -4.84
N LEU A 229 -31.28 -9.54 -5.66
CA LEU A 229 -30.00 -9.95 -6.25
C LEU A 229 -29.94 -9.62 -7.75
N SER A 230 -30.82 -8.73 -8.25
CA SER A 230 -30.85 -8.36 -9.66
C SER A 230 -29.50 -7.80 -10.11
N GLY A 231 -28.94 -8.34 -11.19
CA GLY A 231 -27.66 -7.88 -11.72
C GLY A 231 -26.44 -8.17 -10.84
N VAL A 232 -26.54 -8.99 -9.78
CA VAL A 232 -25.34 -9.52 -9.09
C VAL A 232 -24.45 -10.23 -10.10
N THR A 233 -23.16 -9.89 -10.10
CA THR A 233 -22.17 -10.45 -11.03
C THR A 233 -21.22 -11.44 -10.36
N ASN A 234 -20.57 -12.28 -11.17
CA ASN A 234 -19.39 -13.09 -10.81
C ASN A 234 -19.56 -14.13 -9.69
N TRP A 235 -20.77 -14.47 -9.27
CA TRP A 235 -21.02 -15.60 -8.39
C TRP A 235 -21.15 -16.93 -9.12
N THR A 236 -21.11 -18.02 -8.37
CA THR A 236 -21.22 -19.40 -8.86
C THR A 236 -22.39 -20.11 -8.22
N ARG A 237 -23.00 -21.05 -8.93
CA ARG A 237 -24.10 -21.88 -8.42
C ARG A 237 -23.71 -22.63 -7.13
N LYS A 238 -22.44 -23.00 -6.99
CA LYS A 238 -21.90 -23.67 -5.80
C LYS A 238 -21.97 -22.81 -4.55
N GLN A 239 -21.73 -21.50 -4.66
CA GLN A 239 -21.80 -20.57 -3.52
C GLN A 239 -23.21 -20.53 -2.90
N LEU A 240 -24.26 -20.71 -3.72
CA LEU A 240 -25.65 -20.63 -3.26
C LEU A 240 -26.23 -21.94 -2.71
N MET A 241 -25.55 -23.09 -2.91
CA MET A 241 -26.04 -24.41 -2.49
C MET A 241 -26.43 -24.51 -1.01
N ALA A 242 -25.76 -23.73 -0.17
CA ALA A 242 -25.93 -23.74 1.28
C ALA A 242 -26.60 -22.46 1.81
N SER A 243 -27.12 -21.61 0.93
CA SER A 243 -27.83 -20.38 1.30
C SER A 243 -29.33 -20.61 1.47
N TYR A 244 -30.01 -19.69 2.16
CA TYR A 244 -31.46 -19.66 2.31
C TYR A 244 -32.05 -18.56 1.41
N TRP A 245 -33.16 -18.85 0.75
CA TRP A 245 -33.87 -17.90 -0.10
C TRP A 245 -35.34 -18.33 -0.26
N ASP A 246 -36.22 -17.42 -0.68
CA ASP A 246 -37.65 -17.67 -0.87
C ASP A 246 -38.13 -17.29 -2.27
N LYS A 247 -39.41 -17.53 -2.57
CA LYS A 247 -40.00 -17.22 -3.89
C LYS A 247 -40.00 -15.71 -4.21
N ARG A 248 -39.75 -14.85 -3.24
CA ARG A 248 -39.74 -13.40 -3.40
C ARG A 248 -38.33 -12.83 -3.63
N THR A 249 -37.30 -13.64 -3.42
CA THR A 249 -35.92 -13.28 -3.79
C THR A 249 -35.84 -13.04 -5.29
N GLN A 250 -35.36 -11.85 -5.68
CA GLN A 250 -35.19 -11.47 -7.09
C GLN A 250 -33.82 -11.95 -7.56
N TRP A 251 -33.76 -12.54 -8.75
CA TRP A 251 -32.55 -13.11 -9.34
C TRP A 251 -32.14 -12.34 -10.60
N PRO A 252 -30.87 -12.40 -11.02
CA PRO A 252 -30.44 -11.89 -12.32
C PRO A 252 -31.20 -12.55 -13.48
N ASP A 253 -31.38 -11.81 -14.57
CA ASP A 253 -32.03 -12.32 -15.78
C ASP A 253 -31.35 -13.58 -16.31
N GLY A 254 -32.16 -14.60 -16.62
CA GLY A 254 -31.68 -15.90 -17.11
C GLY A 254 -31.06 -16.81 -16.05
N PHE A 255 -30.90 -16.38 -14.80
CA PHE A 255 -30.38 -17.22 -13.73
C PHE A 255 -31.47 -18.07 -13.09
N LYS A 256 -31.27 -19.40 -13.06
CA LYS A 256 -32.16 -20.34 -12.35
C LYS A 256 -31.52 -20.76 -11.02
N PRO A 257 -32.08 -20.34 -9.87
CA PRO A 257 -31.50 -20.65 -8.57
C PRO A 257 -31.61 -22.14 -8.24
N PRO A 258 -30.62 -22.69 -7.51
CA PRO A 258 -30.67 -24.07 -7.07
C PRO A 258 -31.60 -24.25 -5.88
N CYS A 259 -32.41 -25.31 -5.88
CA CYS A 259 -33.37 -25.59 -4.81
C CYS A 259 -32.77 -25.45 -3.40
N PRO A 260 -33.42 -24.71 -2.50
CA PRO A 260 -32.94 -24.55 -1.14
C PRO A 260 -33.02 -25.90 -0.42
N ARG A 261 -31.93 -26.33 0.24
CA ARG A 261 -31.89 -27.61 0.97
C ARG A 261 -32.91 -27.72 2.12
N HIS A 262 -33.54 -26.61 2.51
CA HIS A 262 -34.44 -26.52 3.66
C HIS A 262 -35.88 -26.12 3.29
N SER A 263 -36.19 -25.95 2.01
CA SER A 263 -37.58 -25.84 1.60
C SER A 263 -38.17 -27.24 1.48
N GLU A 264 -39.27 -27.50 2.20
CA GLU A 264 -40.16 -28.63 1.92
C GLU A 264 -40.29 -28.83 0.41
N ALA A 265 -40.17 -30.08 -0.03
CA ALA A 265 -40.00 -30.53 -1.41
C ALA A 265 -41.06 -30.00 -2.41
N ASP A 266 -42.10 -29.32 -1.93
CA ASP A 266 -43.17 -28.73 -2.74
C ASP A 266 -42.93 -27.27 -3.15
N ARG A 267 -41.97 -26.55 -2.56
CA ARG A 267 -41.66 -25.16 -2.98
C ARG A 267 -40.83 -25.05 -4.25
N CYS A 268 -40.13 -26.12 -4.64
CA CYS A 268 -39.30 -26.17 -5.85
C CYS A 268 -39.99 -26.72 -7.11
N LYS A 269 -41.25 -27.14 -7.01
CA LYS A 269 -42.00 -27.76 -8.12
C LYS A 269 -42.64 -26.77 -9.12
N MET A 270 -42.33 -25.47 -9.05
CA MET A 270 -42.93 -24.45 -9.92
C MET A 270 -42.01 -23.95 -11.05
N THR A 271 -41.01 -24.74 -11.43
CA THR A 271 -40.21 -24.48 -12.65
C THR A 271 -40.12 -25.75 -13.50
N HIS A 272 -41.24 -26.14 -14.09
CA HIS A 272 -41.27 -26.91 -15.33
C HIS A 272 -42.01 -26.09 -16.37
#